data_AF-A0A0Q5MP89-F1
#
_entry.id   AF-A0A0Q5MP89-F1
#
_cell.length_a   1.000
_cell.length_b   1.000
_cell.length_c   1.000
_cell.angle_alpha   90.00
_cell.angle_beta   90.00
_cell.angle_gamma   90.00
#
_symmetry.space_group_name_H-M   'P 1'
#
loop_
_entity.id
_entity.type
_entity.pdbx_description
1 polymer ?
#
loop_
_entity_poly.entity_id
_entity_poly.type
_entity_poly.pdbx_seq_one_letter_code
_entity_poly.pdbx_strand_id
1 'polypeptide(L)' 'MTLLLQACRLLDTTDRLQAVIDDSSVIIETTQGPKTHPAVVEFRQQSLAFAKVMATMRIPLDDDDTPQKRAGVRGPQS' A
#
# COMPACT_ATOMS: atom_id res chain seq x y z
N MET A 1 6.18 -6.50 17.71
CA MET A 1 5.25 -6.88 16.61
C MET A 1 6.07 -7.49 15.49
N THR A 2 5.67 -8.65 14.97
CA THR A 2 6.35 -9.30 13.83
C THR A 2 5.93 -8.66 12.51
N LEU A 3 6.77 -8.74 11.48
CA LEU A 3 6.53 -8.14 10.16
C LEU A 3 5.28 -8.73 9.47
N LEU A 4 5.09 -10.04 9.58
CA LEU A 4 3.90 -10.74 9.07
C LEU A 4 2.61 -10.23 9.71
N LEU A 5 2.60 -10.07 11.04
CA LEU A 5 1.41 -9.58 11.75
C LEU A 5 1.06 -8.14 11.33
N GLN A 6 2.07 -7.30 11.07
CA GLN A 6 1.84 -5.96 10.54
C GLN A 6 1.23 -6.01 9.13
N ALA A 7 1.69 -6.91 8.27
CA ALA A 7 1.14 -7.09 6.93
C ALA A 7 -0.32 -7.54 6.96
N CYS A 8 -0.66 -8.54 7.78
CA CYS A 8 -2.05 -8.99 7.95
C CYS A 8 -2.97 -7.84 8.38
N ARG A 9 -2.54 -7.03 9.35
CA ARG A 9 -3.35 -5.88 9.80
C ARG A 9 -3.54 -4.82 8.72
N LEU A 10 -2.52 -4.57 7.91
CA LEU A 10 -2.63 -3.64 6.78
C LEU A 10 -3.56 -4.18 5.69
N LEU A 11 -3.51 -5.48 5.42
CA LEU A 11 -4.43 -6.16 4.50
C LEU A 11 -5.87 -6.03 4.99
N ASP A 12 -6.15 -6.41 6.24
CA ASP A 12 -7.49 -6.30 6.84
C ASP A 12 -8.04 -4.85 6.79
N THR A 13 -7.16 -3.86 6.99
CA THR A 13 -7.54 -2.45 6.93
C THR A 13 -7.88 -2.03 5.49
N THR A 14 -7.09 -2.49 4.53
CA THR A 14 -7.28 -2.22 3.10
C THR A 14 -8.61 -2.82 2.62
N ASP A 15 -8.93 -4.05 3.02
CA ASP A 15 -10.20 -4.72 2.69
C ASP A 15 -11.42 -3.98 3.25
N ARG A 16 -11.32 -3.51 4.49
CA ARG A 16 -12.39 -2.69 5.10
C ARG A 16 -12.58 -1.36 4.38
N LEU A 17 -11.50 -0.70 3.98
CA LEU A 17 -11.58 0.54 3.21
C LEU A 17 -12.18 0.31 1.82
N GLN A 18 -11.83 -0.80 1.17
CA GLN A 18 -12.43 -1.18 -0.11
C GLN A 18 -13.94 -1.39 0.03
N ALA A 19 -14.39 -2.12 1.06
CA ALA A 19 -15.82 -2.32 1.31
C ALA A 19 -16.59 -1.00 1.51
N VAL A 20 -15.97 -0.01 2.18
CA VAL A 20 -16.56 1.34 2.32
C VAL A 20 -16.64 2.06 0.97
N ILE A 21 -15.59 1.93 0.14
CA ILE A 21 -15.57 2.53 -1.20
C ILE A 21 -16.59 1.88 -2.11
N ASP A 22 -16.81 0.57 -2.00
CA ASP A 22 -17.77 -0.17 -2.82
C ASP A 22 -19.22 0.16 -2.47
N ASP A 23 -19.50 0.42 -1.19
CA ASP A 23 -20.82 0.84 -0.69
C ASP A 23 -21.11 2.34 -0.93
N SER A 24 -20.06 3.13 -1.17
CA SER A 24 -20.14 4.58 -1.35
C SER A 24 -19.83 5.02 -2.78
N SER A 25 -20.12 6.29 -3.12
CA SER A 25 -19.57 6.89 -4.33
C SER A 25 -18.12 7.34 -4.09
N VAL A 26 -17.24 7.12 -5.07
CA VAL A 26 -15.85 7.62 -5.08
C VAL A 26 -15.79 9.15 -4.96
N ILE A 27 -16.82 9.84 -5.47
CA ILE A 27 -16.99 11.28 -5.35
C ILE A 27 -18.21 11.55 -4.46
N ILE A 28 -18.00 12.30 -3.39
CA ILE A 28 -19.05 12.74 -2.47
C ILE A 28 -19.34 14.23 -2.66
N GLU A 29 -20.60 14.59 -2.53
CA GLU A 29 -21.02 15.99 -2.47
C GLU A 29 -20.71 16.56 -1.09
N THR A 30 -20.10 17.74 -1.06
CA THR A 30 -19.83 18.50 0.17
C THR A 30 -20.37 19.91 0.04
N THR A 31 -20.49 20.65 1.14
CA THR A 31 -20.87 22.08 1.11
C THR A 31 -19.92 22.94 0.27
N GLN A 32 -18.71 22.45 -0.01
CA GLN A 32 -17.68 23.11 -0.83
C GLN A 32 -17.60 22.55 -2.26
N GLY A 33 -18.56 21.72 -2.69
CA GLY A 33 -18.58 21.04 -3.98
C GLY A 33 -18.14 19.57 -3.92
N PRO A 34 -18.09 18.88 -5.08
CA PRO A 34 -17.72 17.48 -5.16
C PRO A 34 -16.27 17.25 -4.75
N LYS A 35 -16.03 16.27 -3.88
CA LYS A 35 -14.69 15.87 -3.43
C LYS A 35 -14.54 14.35 -3.45
N THR A 36 -13.30 13.88 -3.58
CA THR A 36 -13.00 12.46 -3.44
C THR A 36 -13.34 11.98 -2.03
N HIS A 37 -13.99 10.82 -1.93
CA HIS A 37 -14.32 10.19 -0.67
C HIS A 37 -13.03 9.95 0.16
N PRO A 38 -12.96 10.36 1.43
CA PRO A 38 -11.75 10.22 2.26
C PRO A 38 -11.20 8.79 2.30
N ALA A 39 -12.08 7.78 2.33
CA ALA A 39 -11.69 6.37 2.29
C ALA A 39 -10.82 6.00 1.06
N VAL A 40 -11.00 6.66 -0.09
CA VAL A 40 -10.18 6.42 -1.30
C VAL A 40 -8.75 6.88 -1.08
N VAL A 41 -8.57 8.02 -0.41
CA VAL A 41 -7.25 8.57 -0.09
C VAL A 41 -6.56 7.68 0.94
N GLU A 42 -7.28 7.28 1.99
CA GLU A 42 -6.77 6.36 3.01
C GLU A 42 -6.40 5.00 2.43
N PHE A 43 -7.25 4.43 1.56
CA PHE A 43 -6.99 3.16 0.87
C PHE A 43 -5.67 3.21 0.10
N ARG A 44 -5.43 4.29 -0.64
CA ARG A 44 -4.17 4.49 -1.38
C ARG A 44 -2.97 4.55 -0.44
N GLN A 45 -3.08 5.23 0.70
CA GLN A 45 -2.00 5.32 1.68
C GLN A 45 -1.69 3.95 2.33
N GLN A 46 -2.72 3.20 2.71
CA GLN A 46 -2.56 1.85 3.29
C GLN A 46 -1.96 0.87 2.28
N SER A 47 -2.41 0.92 1.03
CA SER A 47 -1.86 0.10 -0.06
C SER A 47 -0.35 0.34 -0.27
N LEU A 48 0.09 1.60 -0.22
CA LEU A 48 1.50 1.95 -0.31
C LEU A 48 2.31 1.48 0.91
N ALA A 49 1.73 1.55 2.11
CA ALA A 49 2.36 1.04 3.32
C ALA A 49 2.50 -0.49 3.28
N PHE A 50 1.45 -1.19 2.83
CA PHE A 50 1.44 -2.64 2.64
C PHE A 50 2.51 -3.07 1.62
N ALA A 51 2.59 -2.42 0.46
CA ALA A 51 3.61 -2.71 -0.55
C ALA A 51 5.04 -2.59 0.02
N LYS A 52 5.31 -1.58 0.87
CA LYS A 52 6.61 -1.43 1.54
C LYS A 52 6.90 -2.58 2.51
N VAL A 53 5.91 -3.01 3.29
CA VAL A 53 6.02 -4.14 4.22
C VAL A 53 6.21 -5.47 3.47
N MET A 54 5.53 -5.66 2.35
CA MET A 54 5.71 -6.83 1.49
C MET A 54 7.11 -6.87 0.86
N ALA A 55 7.62 -5.72 0.41
CA ALA A 55 8.96 -5.63 -0.15
C ALA A 55 10.07 -5.97 0.88
N THR A 56 9.85 -5.70 2.17
CA THR A 56 10.83 -6.05 3.22
C THR A 56 10.80 -7.53 3.60
N MET A 57 9.70 -8.25 3.35
CA MET A 57 9.61 -9.69 3.64
C MET A 57 10.45 -10.57 2.70
N ARG A 58 10.94 -10.04 1.57
CA ARG A 58 11.72 -10.80 0.58
C ARG A 58 11.09 -12.16 0.25
N ILE A 59 9.77 -12.20 0.09
CA ILE A 59 9.08 -13.44 -0.26
C ILE A 59 9.53 -13.77 -1.69
N PRO A 60 10.20 -14.92 -1.93
CA PRO A 60 10.47 -15.36 -3.28
C PRO A 60 9.11 -15.64 -3.93
N LEU A 61 8.82 -14.94 -5.02
CA LEU A 61 7.73 -15.33 -5.91
C LEU A 61 8.28 -16.49 -6.73
N ASP A 62 7.62 -17.65 -6.66
CA ASP A 62 7.97 -18.85 -7.44
C ASP A 62 7.84 -18.53 -8.94
N ASP A 63 8.89 -17.94 -9.51
CA ASP A 63 9.29 -17.97 -10.93
C ASP A 63 10.48 -17.04 -11.24
N ASP A 64 10.98 -16.28 -10.26
CA ASP A 64 12.10 -15.37 -10.50
C ASP A 64 13.37 -15.86 -9.79
N ASP A 65 14.13 -16.70 -10.51
CA ASP A 65 15.56 -16.94 -10.32
C ASP A 65 16.39 -15.68 -10.69
N THR A 66 15.78 -14.48 -10.59
CA THR A 66 16.45 -13.22 -10.89
C THR A 66 17.26 -12.77 -9.67
N PRO A 67 18.60 -12.63 -9.81
CA PRO A 67 19.45 -12.24 -8.70
C PRO A 67 19.02 -10.87 -8.16
N GLN A 68 18.61 -10.86 -6.90
CA GLN A 68 18.14 -9.69 -6.17
C GLN A 68 19.14 -8.54 -6.28
N LYS A 69 18.86 -7.54 -7.14
CA LYS A 69 19.75 -6.40 -7.38
C LYS A 69 19.90 -5.58 -6.10
N ARG A 70 21.08 -5.65 -5.48
CA ARG A 70 21.47 -4.74 -4.41
C ARG A 70 21.50 -3.34 -5.01
N ALA A 71 20.73 -2.40 -4.45
CA ALA A 71 20.89 -0.99 -4.79
C ALA A 71 22.32 -0.60 -4.45
N GLY A 72 23.16 -0.43 -5.49
CA GLY A 72 24.54 -0.01 -5.34
C GLY A 72 24.58 1.33 -4.62
N VAL A 73 25.43 1.43 -3.60
CA VAL A 73 25.78 2.68 -2.92
C VAL A 73 26.16 3.69 -4.01
N ARG A 74 25.35 4.74 -4.20
CA ARG A 74 25.72 5.89 -5.03
C ARG A 74 26.90 6.58 -4.35
N GLY A 75 28.11 6.36 -4.86
CA GLY A 75 29.29 7.08 -4.43
C GLY A 75 29.18 8.58 -4.72
N PRO A 76 29.85 9.45 -3.94
CA PRO A 76 29.83 10.88 -4.15
C PRO A 76 30.53 11.24 -5.47
N GLN A 77 29.87 12.03 -6.31
CA GLN A 77 30.46 12.61 -7.51
C GLN A 77 31.35 13.78 -7.08
N SER A 78 32.65 13.71 -7.39
CA SER A 78 33.64 14.78 -7.20
C SER A 78 33.59 15.80 -8.33
#